data_AF-A0A1V5NWE1-F1
#
_entry.id   AF-A0A1V5NWE1-F1
#
_cell.length_a   1.000
_cell.length_b   1.000
_cell.length_c   1.000
_cell.angle_alpha   90.00
_cell.angle_beta   90.00
_cell.angle_gamma   90.00
#
_symmetry.space_group_name_H-M   'P 1'
#
loop_
_entity.id
_entity.type
_entity.pdbx_description
1 polymer ?
#
loop_
_entity_poly.entity_id
_entity_poly.type
_entity_poly.pdbx_seq_one_letter_code
_entity_poly.pdbx_strand_id
1 'polypeptide(L)'
;MPKTETMKRRRGFTLMEMMVTVVIVTFLMGYAWKIYFGGRETMRYNVSMSQMQSEARWFFDQISRDVAACYRFYAVTPTEKKLGMYCFQYTRTSLDDIYYDGSTGAAIPPSRQQIDVLKVEYVWSTDGKVKRTQTPGKLRFQETPPTFTEGPASQYSGTENEAKEKVVLENIADFIFKPYAQEFNPTATSGEDYVKIVPVDTANAANASATAFITLRVHSRIDERHSDRRDEELDIVAKLYSRVKLAEGMNPGTFCSTDADGRF
;
A
#
# COMPACT_ATOMS: atom_id res chain seq x y z
N MET A 1 -70.03 53.91 -47.26
CA MET A 1 -69.55 52.99 -46.20
C MET A 1 -68.13 53.37 -45.84
N PRO A 2 -67.85 53.90 -44.65
CA PRO A 2 -66.49 54.14 -44.20
C PRO A 2 -65.94 52.87 -43.53
N LYS A 3 -64.70 52.47 -43.86
CA LYS A 3 -63.97 51.40 -43.18
C LYS A 3 -63.50 51.91 -41.81
N THR A 4 -64.03 51.33 -40.74
CA THR A 4 -63.54 51.52 -39.39
C THR A 4 -62.21 50.77 -39.23
N GLU A 5 -61.10 51.50 -39.27
CA GLU A 5 -59.81 50.95 -38.85
C GLU A 5 -59.85 50.71 -37.33
N THR A 6 -59.85 49.44 -36.95
CA THR A 6 -59.67 49.02 -35.56
C THR A 6 -58.23 49.29 -35.15
N MET A 7 -58.01 50.42 -34.46
CA MET A 7 -56.74 50.69 -33.79
C MET A 7 -56.43 49.56 -32.80
N LYS A 8 -55.48 48.71 -33.17
CA LYS A 8 -54.91 47.68 -32.30
C LYS A 8 -54.15 48.39 -31.18
N ARG A 9 -54.80 48.58 -30.02
CA ARG A 9 -54.18 49.13 -28.80
C ARG A 9 -52.90 48.35 -28.51
N ARG A 10 -51.74 48.94 -28.79
CA ARG A 10 -50.45 48.45 -28.29
C ARG A 10 -50.46 48.67 -26.78
N ARG A 11 -50.67 47.59 -26.01
CA ARG A 11 -50.44 47.60 -24.56
C ARG A 11 -48.94 47.80 -24.36
N GLY A 12 -48.53 48.99 -23.93
CA GLY A 12 -47.18 49.23 -23.46
C GLY A 12 -46.94 48.45 -22.17
N PHE A 13 -45.76 47.84 -22.03
CA PHE A 13 -45.32 47.22 -20.79
C PHE A 13 -45.28 48.27 -19.69
N THR A 14 -45.85 47.97 -18.53
CA THR A 14 -45.78 48.88 -17.39
C THR A 14 -44.40 48.81 -16.75
N LEU A 15 -43.90 49.92 -16.21
CA LEU A 15 -42.60 49.98 -15.54
C LEU A 15 -42.49 48.94 -14.42
N MET A 16 -43.60 48.67 -13.73
CA MET A 16 -43.68 47.64 -12.69
C MET A 16 -43.48 46.22 -13.25
N GLU A 17 -44.03 45.91 -14.42
CA GLU A 17 -43.87 44.62 -15.09
C GLU A 17 -42.41 44.40 -15.54
N MET A 18 -41.72 45.46 -15.96
CA MET A 18 -40.29 45.45 -16.27
C MET A 18 -39.42 45.24 -15.01
N MET A 19 -39.79 45.86 -13.87
CA MET A 19 -39.05 45.64 -12.62
C MET A 19 -39.21 44.21 -12.10
N VAL A 20 -40.42 43.66 -12.13
CA VAL A 20 -40.69 42.28 -11.68
C VAL A 20 -39.95 41.27 -12.57
N THR A 21 -39.96 41.46 -13.88
CA THR A 21 -39.23 40.57 -14.80
C THR A 21 -37.72 40.61 -14.58
N VAL A 22 -37.13 41.79 -14.36
CA VAL A 22 -35.70 41.91 -14.03
C VAL A 22 -35.34 41.18 -12.74
N VAL A 23 -36.17 41.31 -11.70
CA VAL A 23 -35.94 40.59 -10.42
C VAL A 23 -35.99 39.07 -10.63
N ILE A 24 -37.02 38.56 -11.31
CA ILE A 24 -37.16 37.12 -11.59
C ILE A 24 -35.98 36.59 -12.41
N VAL A 25 -35.57 37.29 -13.47
CA VAL A 25 -34.42 36.89 -14.30
C VAL A 25 -33.13 36.87 -13.50
N THR A 26 -32.92 37.85 -12.62
CA THR A 26 -31.71 37.91 -11.77
C THR A 26 -31.67 36.75 -10.77
N PHE A 27 -32.81 36.42 -10.14
CA PHE A 27 -32.91 35.25 -9.26
C PHE A 27 -32.68 33.93 -10.03
N LEU A 28 -33.27 33.78 -11.21
CA LEU A 28 -33.07 32.59 -12.06
C LEU A 28 -31.61 32.45 -12.51
N MET A 29 -30.96 33.54 -12.91
CA MET A 29 -29.54 33.56 -13.24
C MET A 29 -28.68 33.19 -12.03
N GLY A 30 -28.97 33.74 -10.85
CA GLY A 30 -28.25 33.40 -9.61
C GLY A 30 -28.39 31.92 -9.24
N TYR A 31 -29.59 31.35 -9.42
CA TYR A 31 -29.83 29.93 -9.16
C TYR A 31 -29.13 29.02 -10.18
N ALA A 32 -29.18 29.40 -11.47
CA ALA A 32 -28.46 28.71 -12.53
C ALA A 32 -26.94 28.74 -12.32
N TRP A 33 -26.40 29.88 -11.88
CA TRP A 33 -24.99 30.03 -11.52
C TRP A 33 -24.63 29.11 -10.35
N LYS A 34 -25.41 29.12 -9.26
CA LYS A 34 -25.18 28.24 -8.11
C LYS A 34 -25.15 26.75 -8.50
N ILE A 35 -26.10 26.30 -9.32
CA ILE A 35 -26.15 24.91 -9.80
C ILE A 35 -24.92 24.60 -10.68
N TYR A 36 -24.56 25.51 -11.59
CA TYR A 36 -23.44 25.30 -12.49
C TYR A 36 -22.11 25.15 -11.73
N PHE A 37 -21.84 26.03 -10.76
CA PHE A 37 -20.61 25.96 -9.97
C PHE A 37 -20.61 24.77 -8.99
N GLY A 38 -21.74 24.51 -8.32
CA GLY A 38 -21.87 23.34 -7.43
C GLY A 38 -21.69 22.01 -8.18
N GLY A 39 -22.18 21.91 -9.41
CA GLY A 39 -21.98 20.73 -10.26
C GLY A 39 -20.52 20.49 -10.63
N ARG A 40 -19.75 21.56 -10.91
CA ARG A 40 -18.31 21.45 -11.22
C ARG A 40 -17.49 21.07 -10.00
N GLU A 41 -17.80 21.59 -8.82
CA GLU A 41 -17.15 21.20 -7.56
C GLU A 41 -17.40 19.71 -7.26
N THR A 42 -18.65 19.27 -7.38
CA THR A 42 -19.03 17.86 -7.16
C THR A 42 -18.32 16.93 -8.15
N MET A 43 -18.21 17.33 -9.42
CA MET A 43 -17.50 16.55 -10.43
C MET A 43 -16.00 16.43 -10.14
N ARG A 44 -15.34 17.55 -9.78
CA ARG A 44 -13.91 17.52 -9.41
C ARG A 44 -13.65 16.63 -8.20
N TYR A 45 -14.51 16.73 -7.20
CA TYR A 45 -14.46 15.89 -6.02
C TYR A 45 -14.58 14.39 -6.35
N ASN A 46 -15.61 14.01 -7.11
CA ASN A 46 -15.81 12.61 -7.48
C ASN A 46 -14.64 12.05 -8.30
N VAL A 47 -14.03 12.86 -9.17
CA VAL A 47 -12.85 12.46 -9.94
C VAL A 47 -11.64 12.26 -9.03
N SER A 48 -11.37 13.20 -8.12
CA SER A 48 -10.28 13.10 -7.14
C SER A 48 -10.41 11.83 -6.28
N MET A 49 -11.60 11.62 -5.71
CA MET A 49 -11.89 10.45 -4.89
C MET A 49 -11.75 9.13 -5.66
N SER A 50 -12.21 9.09 -6.91
CA SER A 50 -12.07 7.92 -7.77
C SER A 50 -10.61 7.59 -8.09
N GLN A 51 -9.79 8.61 -8.38
CA GLN A 51 -8.36 8.45 -8.64
C GLN A 51 -7.63 7.91 -7.41
N MET A 52 -7.85 8.51 -6.24
CA MET A 52 -7.22 8.07 -4.99
C MET A 52 -7.58 6.63 -4.61
N GLN A 53 -8.85 6.25 -4.77
CA GLN A 53 -9.25 4.87 -4.52
C GLN A 53 -8.58 3.88 -5.49
N SER A 54 -8.41 4.26 -6.74
CA SER A 54 -7.73 3.42 -7.75
C SER A 54 -6.25 3.23 -7.40
N GLU A 55 -5.55 4.31 -7.08
CA GLU A 55 -4.14 4.28 -6.69
C GLU A 55 -3.90 3.49 -5.40
N ALA A 56 -4.73 3.73 -4.38
CA ALA A 56 -4.66 2.98 -3.13
C ALA A 56 -4.88 1.49 -3.35
N ARG A 57 -5.88 1.09 -4.16
CA ARG A 57 -6.11 -0.33 -4.50
C ARG A 57 -4.91 -0.96 -5.20
N TRP A 58 -4.32 -0.27 -6.18
CA TRP A 58 -3.16 -0.76 -6.91
C TRP A 58 -1.96 -0.94 -5.98
N PHE A 59 -1.72 0.03 -5.10
CA PHE A 59 -0.69 -0.07 -4.06
C PHE A 59 -0.92 -1.24 -3.11
N PHE A 60 -2.14 -1.42 -2.60
CA PHE A 60 -2.48 -2.52 -1.70
C PHE A 60 -2.31 -3.89 -2.37
N ASP A 61 -2.65 -4.03 -3.65
CA ASP A 61 -2.39 -5.26 -4.40
C ASP A 61 -0.89 -5.53 -4.52
N GLN A 62 -0.09 -4.50 -4.85
CA GLN A 62 1.36 -4.64 -4.97
C GLN A 62 2.02 -5.06 -3.65
N ILE A 63 1.76 -4.35 -2.56
CA ILE A 63 2.33 -4.68 -1.25
C ILE A 63 1.80 -6.02 -0.72
N SER A 64 0.55 -6.39 -1.01
CA SER A 64 0.00 -7.69 -0.62
C SER A 64 0.72 -8.83 -1.31
N ARG A 65 1.04 -8.69 -2.61
CA ARG A 65 1.84 -9.68 -3.35
C ARG A 65 3.24 -9.83 -2.78
N ASP A 66 3.92 -8.71 -2.52
CA ASP A 66 5.28 -8.71 -1.97
C ASP A 66 5.32 -9.27 -0.54
N VAL A 67 4.35 -8.90 0.30
CA VAL A 67 4.20 -9.46 1.66
C VAL A 67 3.85 -10.94 1.62
N ALA A 68 3.02 -11.40 0.68
CA ALA A 68 2.70 -12.83 0.54
C ALA A 68 3.94 -13.68 0.20
N ALA A 69 4.88 -13.12 -0.57
CA ALA A 69 6.17 -13.74 -0.92
C ALA A 69 7.30 -13.43 0.10
N CYS A 70 7.02 -12.66 1.15
CA CYS A 70 8.00 -12.26 2.15
C CYS A 70 8.49 -13.46 2.94
N TYR A 71 9.77 -13.77 2.80
CA TYR A 71 10.48 -14.69 3.67
C TYR A 71 10.74 -14.05 5.03
N ARG A 72 11.27 -12.83 5.11
CA ARG A 72 11.59 -12.19 6.39
C ARG A 72 11.53 -10.66 6.28
N PHE A 73 10.92 -10.02 7.27
CA PHE A 73 11.03 -8.58 7.47
C PHE A 73 12.36 -8.25 8.15
N TYR A 74 13.07 -7.23 7.64
CA TYR A 74 14.33 -6.78 8.23
C TYR A 74 14.30 -5.31 8.66
N ALA A 75 13.35 -4.53 8.14
CA ALA A 75 13.11 -3.16 8.58
C ALA A 75 11.61 -2.94 8.69
N VAL A 76 11.12 -2.60 9.87
CA VAL A 76 9.71 -2.22 10.07
C VAL A 76 9.69 -1.07 11.05
N THR A 77 9.87 0.14 10.53
CA THR A 77 10.12 1.33 11.34
C THR A 77 9.05 2.38 11.06
N PRO A 78 8.00 2.49 11.90
CA PRO A 78 6.91 3.46 11.72
C PRO A 78 7.35 4.92 11.73
N THR A 79 8.37 5.25 12.53
CA THR A 79 8.92 6.61 12.64
C THR A 79 9.61 7.05 11.35
N GLU A 80 10.51 6.21 10.83
CA GLU A 80 11.19 6.41 9.54
C GLU A 80 10.32 6.07 8.35
N LYS A 81 9.09 5.61 8.60
CA LYS A 81 8.12 5.42 7.54
C LYS A 81 8.69 4.46 6.48
N LYS A 82 9.30 3.35 6.97
CA LYS A 82 10.08 2.39 6.16
C LYS A 82 9.66 0.94 6.45
N LEU A 83 9.48 0.18 5.37
CA LEU A 83 9.16 -1.25 5.39
C LEU A 83 10.11 -1.97 4.42
N GLY A 84 10.97 -2.82 4.98
CA GLY A 84 11.94 -3.62 4.25
C GLY A 84 11.70 -5.10 4.50
N MET A 85 11.65 -5.86 3.42
CA MET A 85 11.46 -7.31 3.44
C MET A 85 12.37 -8.02 2.43
N TYR A 86 12.71 -9.26 2.75
CA TYR A 86 13.30 -10.21 1.81
C TYR A 86 12.18 -11.09 1.27
N CYS A 87 11.97 -11.06 -0.04
CA CYS A 87 10.97 -11.87 -0.74
C CYS A 87 11.66 -12.97 -1.54
N PHE A 88 11.02 -14.13 -1.67
CA PHE A 88 11.51 -15.13 -2.60
C PHE A 88 11.41 -14.65 -4.05
N GLN A 89 12.41 -14.99 -4.86
CA GLN A 89 12.35 -14.80 -6.30
C GLN A 89 11.35 -15.80 -6.92
N TYR A 90 10.82 -15.47 -8.09
CA TYR A 90 9.94 -16.39 -8.84
C TYR A 90 10.67 -17.67 -9.29
N THR A 91 11.99 -17.60 -9.43
CA THR A 91 12.86 -18.74 -9.72
C THR A 91 13.17 -19.50 -8.43
N ARG A 92 12.68 -20.74 -8.33
CA ARG A 92 12.97 -21.62 -7.20
C ARG A 92 14.41 -22.14 -7.31
N THR A 93 15.29 -21.70 -6.43
CA THR A 93 16.57 -22.38 -6.17
C THR A 93 16.26 -23.73 -5.53
N SER A 94 16.85 -24.82 -6.02
CA SER A 94 16.62 -26.13 -5.44
C SER A 94 17.22 -26.20 -4.03
N LEU A 95 16.65 -27.05 -3.15
CA LEU A 95 17.23 -27.27 -1.81
C LEU A 95 18.64 -27.87 -1.92
N ASP A 96 18.89 -28.67 -2.95
CA ASP A 96 20.19 -29.28 -3.19
C ASP A 96 21.25 -28.20 -3.46
N ASP A 97 20.93 -27.16 -4.22
CA ASP A 97 21.85 -26.05 -4.49
C ASP A 97 22.13 -25.17 -3.25
N ILE A 98 21.25 -25.21 -2.25
CA ILE A 98 21.38 -24.43 -1.00
C ILE A 98 22.24 -25.19 0.00
N TYR A 99 22.02 -26.51 0.12
CA TYR A 99 22.64 -27.34 1.15
C TYR A 99 23.85 -28.13 0.66
N TYR A 100 24.00 -28.36 -0.63
CA TYR A 100 25.07 -29.18 -1.20
C TYR A 100 25.79 -28.45 -2.32
N ASP A 101 27.11 -28.61 -2.36
CA ASP A 101 27.93 -28.09 -3.44
C ASP A 101 27.74 -28.98 -4.68
N GLY A 102 27.12 -28.43 -5.73
CA GLY A 102 26.83 -29.15 -6.97
C GLY A 102 28.06 -29.72 -7.69
N SER A 103 29.28 -29.29 -7.33
CA SER A 103 30.52 -29.83 -7.91
C SER A 103 31.10 -31.02 -7.14
N THR A 104 30.91 -31.07 -5.83
CA THR A 104 31.52 -32.08 -4.94
C THR A 104 30.49 -33.02 -4.30
N GLY A 105 29.21 -32.65 -4.30
CA GLY A 105 28.15 -33.30 -3.54
C GLY A 105 28.29 -33.15 -2.02
N ALA A 106 29.26 -32.38 -1.54
CA ALA A 106 29.50 -32.18 -0.11
C ALA A 106 28.50 -31.17 0.46
N ALA A 107 28.12 -31.37 1.73
CA ALA A 107 27.27 -30.41 2.43
C ALA A 107 27.97 -29.07 2.61
N ILE A 108 27.28 -27.99 2.25
CA ILE A 108 27.73 -26.61 2.42
C ILE A 108 27.61 -26.25 3.91
N PRO A 109 28.66 -25.71 4.54
CA PRO A 109 28.59 -25.31 5.94
C PRO A 109 27.54 -24.19 6.14
N PRO A 110 26.83 -24.17 7.28
CA PRO A 110 25.81 -23.16 7.63
C PRO A 110 26.14 -21.72 7.24
N SER A 111 27.37 -21.27 7.50
CA SER A 111 27.85 -19.91 7.20
C SER A 111 27.96 -19.57 5.71
N ARG A 112 27.87 -20.57 4.84
CA ARG A 112 27.93 -20.42 3.37
C ARG A 112 26.60 -20.72 2.69
N GLN A 113 25.60 -21.20 3.42
CA GLN A 113 24.27 -21.44 2.87
C GLN A 113 23.60 -20.11 2.55
N GLN A 114 23.09 -20.00 1.33
CA GLN A 114 22.52 -18.76 0.81
C GLN A 114 21.32 -19.06 -0.07
N ILE A 115 20.34 -18.16 -0.05
CA ILE A 115 19.15 -18.23 -0.89
C ILE A 115 19.06 -17.00 -1.79
N ASP A 116 18.56 -17.19 -3.00
CA ASP A 116 18.28 -16.08 -3.91
C ASP A 116 16.98 -15.39 -3.50
N VAL A 117 17.07 -14.09 -3.19
CA VAL A 117 15.95 -13.28 -2.73
C VAL A 117 15.89 -11.94 -3.45
N LEU A 118 14.73 -11.30 -3.37
CA LEU A 118 14.55 -9.89 -3.69
C LEU A 118 14.51 -9.12 -2.37
N LYS A 119 15.42 -8.17 -2.21
CA LYS A 119 15.31 -7.15 -1.17
C LYS A 119 14.32 -6.10 -1.65
N VAL A 120 13.14 -6.08 -1.06
CA VAL A 120 12.08 -5.13 -1.38
C VAL A 120 11.98 -4.09 -0.26
N GLU A 121 12.05 -2.82 -0.64
CA GLU A 121 11.95 -1.68 0.27
C GLU A 121 10.82 -0.76 -0.17
N TYR A 122 9.90 -0.51 0.75
CA TYR A 122 8.96 0.58 0.67
C TYR A 122 9.47 1.71 1.55
N VAL A 123 9.75 2.85 0.94
CA VAL A 123 10.14 4.08 1.62
C VAL A 123 9.10 5.13 1.29
N TRP A 124 8.48 5.64 2.33
CA TRP A 124 7.49 6.69 2.20
C TRP A 124 8.19 8.03 2.41
N SER A 125 8.10 8.88 1.40
CA SER A 125 8.68 10.22 1.40
C SER A 125 7.76 11.22 2.10
N THR A 126 8.35 12.31 2.58
CA THR A 126 7.62 13.48 3.11
C THR A 126 6.72 14.14 2.07
N ASP A 127 6.97 13.89 0.78
CA ASP A 127 6.23 14.47 -0.35
C ASP A 127 4.91 13.71 -0.64
N GLY A 128 4.50 12.80 0.25
CA GLY A 128 3.27 12.02 0.08
C GLY A 128 3.37 10.91 -0.97
N LYS A 129 4.60 10.54 -1.36
CA LYS A 129 4.88 9.45 -2.32
C LYS A 129 5.47 8.23 -1.63
N VAL A 130 5.11 7.06 -2.13
CA VAL A 130 5.68 5.79 -1.69
C VAL A 130 6.52 5.20 -2.81
N LYS A 131 7.79 4.99 -2.53
CA LYS A 131 8.75 4.38 -3.46
C LYS A 131 8.94 2.92 -3.08
N ARG A 132 8.76 2.04 -4.06
CA ARG A 132 9.14 0.63 -3.98
C ARG A 132 10.45 0.44 -4.71
N THR A 133 11.47 -0.01 -4.00
CA THR A 133 12.76 -0.41 -4.55
C THR A 133 12.87 -1.92 -4.45
N GLN A 134 13.26 -2.58 -5.54
CA GLN A 134 13.62 -4.00 -5.53
C GLN A 134 15.09 -4.15 -5.94
N THR A 135 15.82 -4.94 -5.16
CA THR A 135 17.23 -5.25 -5.40
C THR A 135 17.41 -6.76 -5.33
N PRO A 136 17.77 -7.44 -6.44
CA PRO A 136 18.04 -8.88 -6.41
C PRO A 136 19.38 -9.17 -5.76
N GLY A 137 19.46 -10.30 -5.06
CA GLY A 137 20.72 -10.75 -4.49
C GLY A 137 20.59 -12.04 -3.71
N LYS A 138 21.60 -12.31 -2.88
CA LYS A 138 21.70 -13.51 -2.07
C LYS A 138 21.63 -13.17 -0.60
N LEU A 139 20.86 -13.96 0.15
CA LEU A 139 20.71 -13.83 1.59
C LEU A 139 21.32 -15.04 2.30
N ARG A 140 22.26 -14.78 3.20
CA ARG A 140 22.72 -15.77 4.18
C ARG A 140 21.76 -15.79 5.35
N PHE A 141 20.85 -16.75 5.31
CA PHE A 141 19.68 -16.78 6.20
C PHE A 141 19.97 -17.37 7.58
N GLN A 142 21.02 -18.20 7.71
CA GLN A 142 21.43 -18.79 9.00
C GLN A 142 22.37 -17.90 9.82
N GLU A 143 22.95 -16.84 9.24
CA GLU A 143 23.71 -15.85 9.99
C GLU A 143 22.76 -15.01 10.87
N THR A 144 23.19 -14.67 12.08
CA THR A 144 22.45 -13.79 13.00
C THR A 144 23.29 -12.55 13.30
N PRO A 145 23.00 -11.38 12.69
CA PRO A 145 21.89 -11.09 11.77
C PRO A 145 22.14 -11.63 10.35
N PRO A 146 21.06 -11.85 9.55
CA PRO A 146 21.20 -12.29 8.17
C PRO A 146 21.93 -11.25 7.30
N THR A 147 22.86 -11.71 6.48
CA THR A 147 23.63 -10.82 5.58
C THR A 147 23.11 -10.92 4.16
N PHE A 148 22.71 -9.78 3.59
CA PHE A 148 22.31 -9.66 2.19
C PHE A 148 23.49 -9.14 1.34
N THR A 149 23.74 -9.81 0.21
CA THR A 149 24.71 -9.36 -0.79
C THR A 149 23.98 -9.13 -2.10
N GLU A 150 24.09 -7.93 -2.64
CA GLU A 150 23.53 -7.59 -3.95
C GLU A 150 24.21 -8.43 -5.04
N GLY A 151 23.40 -9.00 -5.94
CA GLY A 151 23.91 -9.81 -7.02
C GLY A 151 24.31 -8.95 -8.23
N PRO A 152 25.15 -9.48 -9.15
CA PRO A 152 25.61 -8.74 -10.30
C PRO A 152 24.45 -8.41 -11.25
N ALA A 153 24.35 -7.16 -11.70
CA ALA A 153 23.25 -6.70 -12.56
C ALA A 153 23.09 -7.54 -13.85
N SER A 154 24.19 -8.05 -14.40
CA SER A 154 24.20 -8.90 -15.60
C SER A 154 23.41 -10.21 -15.44
N GLN A 155 23.27 -10.72 -14.22
CA GLN A 155 22.51 -11.95 -13.93
C GLN A 155 21.00 -11.71 -13.99
N TYR A 156 20.55 -10.49 -13.70
CA TYR A 156 19.13 -10.17 -13.53
C TYR A 156 18.57 -9.25 -14.62
N SER A 157 19.43 -8.60 -15.42
CA SER A 157 18.97 -7.68 -16.45
C SER A 157 18.08 -8.38 -17.49
N GLY A 158 16.95 -7.75 -17.83
CA GLY A 158 15.95 -8.32 -18.73
C GLY A 158 15.06 -9.41 -18.09
N THR A 159 15.22 -9.72 -16.81
CA THR A 159 14.35 -10.65 -16.06
C THR A 159 13.31 -9.90 -15.22
N GLU A 160 12.32 -10.63 -14.71
CA GLU A 160 11.34 -10.06 -13.75
C GLU A 160 11.98 -9.59 -12.44
N ASN A 161 13.13 -10.18 -12.08
CA ASN A 161 13.89 -9.92 -10.86
C ASN A 161 14.88 -8.75 -10.98
N GLU A 162 14.97 -8.09 -12.13
CA GLU A 162 15.87 -6.95 -12.34
C GLU A 162 15.67 -5.86 -11.28
N ALA A 163 16.77 -5.18 -10.89
CA ALA A 163 16.70 -4.05 -9.96
C ALA A 163 15.80 -2.95 -10.54
N LYS A 164 14.77 -2.53 -9.77
CA LYS A 164 13.79 -1.52 -10.22
C LYS A 164 13.38 -0.63 -9.06
N GLU A 165 13.25 0.65 -9.36
CA GLU A 165 12.59 1.62 -8.49
C GLU A 165 11.28 2.05 -9.17
N LYS A 166 10.19 2.04 -8.42
CA LYS A 166 8.89 2.49 -8.91
C LYS A 166 8.17 3.28 -7.81
N VAL A 167 7.60 4.41 -8.18
CA VAL A 167 6.63 5.11 -7.32
C VAL A 167 5.33 4.34 -7.39
N VAL A 168 4.89 3.83 -6.24
CA VAL A 168 3.74 2.94 -6.15
C VAL A 168 2.47 3.61 -5.68
N LEU A 169 2.59 4.81 -5.14
CA LEU A 169 1.49 5.55 -4.55
C LEU A 169 1.90 7.01 -4.45
N GLU A 170 1.00 7.91 -4.81
CA GLU A 170 1.22 9.36 -4.77
C GLU A 170 0.04 10.05 -4.07
N ASN A 171 0.18 11.34 -3.77
CA ASN A 171 -0.91 12.22 -3.30
C ASN A 171 -1.57 11.82 -1.97
N ILE A 172 -0.81 11.25 -1.04
CA ILE A 172 -1.28 10.91 0.32
C ILE A 172 -0.90 12.00 1.31
N ALA A 173 -1.80 12.34 2.24
CA ALA A 173 -1.46 13.23 3.36
C ALA A 173 -0.67 12.48 4.43
N ASP A 174 -1.18 11.33 4.86
CA ASP A 174 -0.56 10.59 5.94
C ASP A 174 -0.82 9.09 5.84
N PHE A 175 -0.03 8.31 6.58
CA PHE A 175 -0.25 6.88 6.71
C PHE A 175 0.31 6.40 8.04
N ILE A 176 -0.35 5.39 8.58
CA ILE A 176 -0.03 4.77 9.84
C ILE A 176 0.09 3.27 9.58
N PHE A 177 1.20 2.66 10.00
CA PHE A 177 1.31 1.21 9.98
C PHE A 177 1.70 0.66 11.33
N LYS A 178 1.22 -0.55 11.61
CA LYS A 178 1.49 -1.27 12.85
C LYS A 178 1.88 -2.72 12.55
N PRO A 179 3.09 -3.15 12.94
CA PRO A 179 3.48 -4.55 12.84
C PRO A 179 2.95 -5.39 13.99
N TYR A 180 2.67 -6.65 13.68
CA TYR A 180 2.23 -7.65 14.64
C TYR A 180 3.00 -8.95 14.45
N ALA A 181 3.34 -9.57 15.58
CA ALA A 181 3.87 -10.91 15.67
C ALA A 181 2.73 -11.88 16.02
N GLN A 182 2.94 -13.14 15.68
CA GLN A 182 2.07 -14.24 16.06
C GLN A 182 2.86 -15.19 16.95
N GLU A 183 2.40 -15.37 18.18
CA GLU A 183 2.95 -16.31 19.15
C GLU A 183 2.08 -17.58 19.12
N PHE A 184 2.71 -18.73 18.91
CA PHE A 184 2.04 -20.02 18.92
C PHE A 184 2.23 -20.69 20.28
N ASN A 185 1.13 -21.13 20.90
CA ASN A 185 1.16 -21.91 22.13
C ASN A 185 0.79 -23.38 21.81
N PRO A 186 1.77 -24.25 21.57
CA PRO A 186 1.52 -25.65 21.23
C PRO A 186 0.90 -26.45 22.38
N THR A 187 1.00 -25.93 23.61
CA THR A 187 0.51 -26.57 24.84
C THR A 187 -0.81 -26.00 25.35
N ALA A 188 -1.50 -25.20 24.52
CA ALA A 188 -2.77 -24.58 24.90
C ALA A 188 -3.78 -25.65 25.37
N THR A 189 -4.34 -25.43 26.55
CA THR A 189 -5.37 -26.30 27.14
C THR A 189 -6.77 -25.91 26.66
N SER A 190 -7.76 -26.76 26.93
CA SER A 190 -9.15 -26.51 26.53
C SER A 190 -9.67 -25.18 27.10
N GLY A 191 -9.81 -24.17 26.25
CA GLY A 191 -10.24 -22.81 26.60
C GLY A 191 -9.18 -21.73 26.39
N GLU A 192 -7.94 -22.10 26.05
CA GLU A 192 -6.87 -21.17 25.68
C GLU A 192 -6.74 -21.05 24.16
N ASP A 193 -6.41 -19.85 23.69
CA ASP A 193 -6.11 -19.62 22.27
C ASP A 193 -4.73 -20.20 21.93
N TYR A 194 -4.69 -21.11 20.95
CA TYR A 194 -3.45 -21.66 20.39
C TYR A 194 -2.56 -20.60 19.72
N VAL A 195 -3.14 -19.44 19.40
CA VAL A 195 -2.50 -18.35 18.67
C VAL A 195 -2.78 -17.04 19.39
N LYS A 196 -1.72 -16.33 19.74
CA LYS A 196 -1.80 -14.98 20.30
C LYS A 196 -1.16 -13.98 19.36
N ILE A 197 -1.83 -12.84 19.14
CA ILE A 197 -1.31 -11.74 18.33
C ILE A 197 -0.74 -10.69 19.28
N VAL A 198 0.52 -10.30 19.06
CA VAL A 198 1.22 -9.32 19.89
C VAL A 198 1.77 -8.20 19.01
N PRO A 199 1.58 -6.91 19.36
CA PRO A 199 2.22 -5.82 18.62
C PRO A 199 3.75 -5.94 18.73
N VAL A 200 4.46 -5.73 17.62
CA VAL A 200 5.93 -5.73 17.64
C VAL A 200 6.41 -4.39 18.17
N ASP A 201 7.35 -4.42 19.11
CA ASP A 201 8.03 -3.20 19.55
C ASP A 201 8.90 -2.66 18.41
N THR A 202 8.47 -1.51 17.89
CA THR A 202 9.08 -0.86 16.75
C THR A 202 10.27 0.04 17.09
N ALA A 203 10.59 0.21 18.39
CA ALA A 203 11.78 0.93 18.81
C ALA A 203 13.07 0.14 18.54
N ASN A 204 12.97 -1.20 18.45
CA ASN A 204 14.10 -2.07 18.18
C ASN A 204 13.99 -2.71 16.78
N ALA A 205 14.85 -2.28 15.86
CA ALA A 205 14.90 -2.83 14.50
C ALA A 205 15.17 -4.35 14.46
N ALA A 206 15.81 -4.91 15.49
CA ALA A 206 16.01 -6.36 15.59
C ALA A 206 14.69 -7.14 15.71
N ASN A 207 13.64 -6.52 16.23
CA ASN A 207 12.32 -7.13 16.38
C ASN A 207 11.53 -7.15 15.06
N ALA A 208 12.01 -6.46 14.01
CA ALA A 208 11.38 -6.47 12.69
C ALA A 208 11.12 -7.89 12.19
N SER A 209 12.05 -8.83 12.45
CA SER A 209 11.92 -10.22 12.00
C SER A 209 10.85 -11.05 12.70
N ALA A 210 10.38 -10.62 13.87
CA ALA A 210 9.25 -11.26 14.54
C ALA A 210 7.90 -10.90 13.91
N THR A 211 7.87 -9.91 13.00
CA THR A 211 6.65 -9.48 12.32
C THR A 211 6.12 -10.59 11.41
N ALA A 212 4.87 -10.98 11.62
CA ALA A 212 4.15 -11.95 10.80
C ALA A 212 3.17 -11.27 9.83
N PHE A 213 2.55 -10.18 10.28
CA PHE A 213 1.66 -9.38 9.45
C PHE A 213 1.71 -7.90 9.85
N ILE A 214 1.29 -7.05 8.92
CA ILE A 214 1.22 -5.60 9.15
C ILE A 214 -0.21 -5.13 8.93
N THR A 215 -0.63 -4.14 9.72
CA THR A 215 -1.81 -3.34 9.42
C THR A 215 -1.36 -1.99 8.88
N LEU A 216 -1.94 -1.60 7.75
CA LEU A 216 -1.61 -0.36 7.08
C LEU A 216 -2.87 0.46 6.91
N ARG A 217 -2.81 1.71 7.35
CA ARG A 217 -3.85 2.71 7.26
C ARG A 217 -3.33 3.88 6.43
N VAL A 218 -4.06 4.26 5.40
CA VAL A 218 -3.70 5.37 4.51
C VAL A 218 -4.75 6.47 4.63
N HIS A 219 -4.28 7.72 4.71
CA HIS A 219 -5.08 8.94 4.78
C HIS A 219 -4.85 9.81 3.54
N SER A 220 -5.90 10.08 2.78
CA SER A 220 -5.84 10.99 1.63
C SER A 220 -5.58 12.45 2.03
N ARG A 221 -5.07 13.21 1.05
CA ARG A 221 -4.70 14.61 1.22
C ARG A 221 -5.89 15.49 1.62
N ILE A 222 -5.72 16.26 2.71
CA ILE A 222 -6.65 17.32 3.10
C ILE A 222 -6.33 18.55 2.23
N ASP A 223 -7.31 19.09 1.50
CA ASP A 223 -7.17 20.38 0.82
C ASP A 223 -7.16 21.49 1.89
N GLU A 224 -6.00 22.11 2.12
CA GLU A 224 -5.71 23.06 3.21
C GLU A 224 -6.50 24.38 3.13
N ARG A 225 -7.28 24.60 2.07
CA ARG A 225 -7.94 25.90 1.88
C ARG A 225 -9.11 26.16 2.81
N HIS A 226 -9.73 25.14 3.43
CA HIS A 226 -10.86 25.33 4.34
C HIS A 226 -10.65 24.52 5.63
N SER A 227 -10.32 25.21 6.73
CA SER A 227 -10.06 24.63 8.05
C SER A 227 -11.24 23.87 8.68
N ASP A 228 -12.43 23.96 8.09
CA ASP A 228 -13.68 23.38 8.60
C ASP A 228 -14.28 22.30 7.68
N ARG A 229 -13.66 22.01 6.52
CA ARG A 229 -14.16 21.04 5.56
C ARG A 229 -13.10 20.00 5.23
N ARG A 230 -13.25 18.82 5.85
CA ARG A 230 -12.49 17.63 5.51
C ARG A 230 -13.12 16.99 4.27
N ASP A 231 -12.86 17.56 3.11
CA ASP A 231 -13.62 17.18 1.92
C ASP A 231 -13.16 15.83 1.35
N GLU A 232 -11.93 15.36 1.59
CA GLU A 232 -11.41 14.08 1.06
C GLU A 232 -10.81 13.20 2.17
N GLU A 233 -11.65 12.43 2.88
CA GLU A 233 -11.20 11.39 3.82
C GLU A 233 -11.45 9.99 3.23
N LEU A 234 -10.43 9.42 2.61
CA LEU A 234 -10.35 8.00 2.29
C LEU A 234 -9.45 7.33 3.31
N ASP A 235 -10.07 6.55 4.19
CA ASP A 235 -9.38 5.72 5.18
C ASP A 235 -9.47 4.26 4.76
N ILE A 236 -8.36 3.72 4.28
CA ILE A 236 -8.29 2.30 3.90
C ILE A 236 -7.35 1.60 4.85
N VAL A 237 -7.87 0.56 5.50
CA VAL A 237 -7.11 -0.32 6.39
C VAL A 237 -6.96 -1.69 5.74
N ALA A 238 -5.72 -2.12 5.52
CA ALA A 238 -5.40 -3.46 5.03
C ALA A 238 -4.60 -4.25 6.08
N LYS A 239 -4.94 -5.53 6.24
CA LYS A 239 -4.15 -6.51 6.97
C LYS A 239 -3.41 -7.39 5.97
N LEU A 240 -2.09 -7.36 6.00
CA LEU A 240 -1.25 -8.01 5.00
C LEU A 240 -0.45 -9.12 5.67
N TYR A 241 -0.66 -10.36 5.22
CA TYR A 241 -0.11 -11.56 5.83
C TYR A 241 0.99 -12.16 4.96
N SER A 242 2.14 -12.49 5.55
CA SER A 242 3.12 -13.33 4.87
C SER A 242 2.69 -14.80 4.97
N ARG A 243 2.41 -15.41 3.81
CA ARG A 243 2.02 -16.83 3.74
C ARG A 243 3.14 -17.74 4.23
N VAL A 244 4.37 -17.37 3.87
CA VAL A 244 5.58 -18.12 4.24
C VAL A 244 5.77 -18.07 5.76
N LYS A 245 5.71 -16.89 6.37
CA LYS A 245 5.89 -16.74 7.82
C LYS A 245 4.78 -17.40 8.62
N LEU A 246 3.54 -17.32 8.15
CA LEU A 246 2.42 -18.03 8.78
C LEU A 246 2.61 -19.54 8.70
N ALA A 247 3.03 -20.06 7.55
CA ALA A 247 3.30 -21.48 7.38
C ALA A 247 4.49 -21.96 8.25
N GLU A 248 5.56 -21.18 8.33
CA GLU A 248 6.72 -21.44 9.20
C GLU A 248 6.35 -21.39 10.68
N GLY A 249 5.50 -20.44 11.10
CA GLY A 249 5.03 -20.37 12.49
C GLY A 249 4.10 -21.52 12.88
N MET A 250 3.26 -21.98 11.95
CA MET A 250 2.36 -23.12 12.20
C MET A 250 3.08 -24.47 12.14
N ASN A 251 4.08 -24.59 11.26
CA ASN A 251 4.85 -25.81 11.06
C ASN A 251 6.34 -25.48 10.94
N PRO A 252 7.01 -25.17 12.07
CA PRO A 252 8.45 -24.93 12.08
C PRO A 252 9.19 -26.12 11.46
N GLY A 253 10.10 -25.87 10.53
CA GLY A 253 10.89 -26.92 9.90
C GLY A 253 10.16 -27.80 8.86
N THR A 254 8.91 -27.49 8.47
CA THR A 254 8.19 -28.30 7.45
C THR A 254 8.38 -27.79 6.02
N PHE A 255 8.71 -26.49 5.84
CA PHE A 255 9.14 -25.91 4.56
C PHE A 255 10.66 -25.91 4.38
N CYS A 256 11.38 -26.35 5.40
CA CYS A 256 12.82 -26.47 5.48
C CYS A 256 13.09 -27.62 6.44
N SER A 257 13.47 -28.80 5.95
CA SER A 257 14.31 -29.65 6.80
C SER A 257 15.43 -28.78 7.36
N THR A 258 15.71 -28.92 8.66
CA THR A 258 16.37 -27.99 9.58
C THR A 258 15.48 -26.93 10.24
N ASP A 259 15.17 -27.25 11.49
CA ASP A 259 14.78 -26.40 12.61
C ASP A 259 15.72 -25.17 12.74
N ALA A 260 15.27 -24.12 13.43
CA ALA A 260 15.98 -22.84 13.59
C ALA A 260 17.35 -22.97 14.30
N ASP A 261 17.64 -24.15 14.84
CA ASP A 261 18.85 -24.58 15.54
C ASP A 261 19.71 -25.58 14.74
N GLY A 262 19.36 -25.88 13.47
CA GLY A 262 20.21 -26.62 12.54
C GLY A 262 20.49 -28.07 12.93
N ARG A 263 19.69 -28.65 13.83
CA ARG A 263 19.76 -30.06 14.18
C ARG A 263 18.61 -30.78 13.47
N PHE A 264 19.00 -31.64 12.51
CA PHE A 264 18.18 -32.46 11.59
C PHE A 264 17.85 -31.81 10.24
#